data_AF-A0A8R1IPR2-F1
#
_entry.id   AF-A0A8R1IPR2-F1
#
_cell.length_a   1.000
_cell.length_b   1.000
_cell.length_c   1.000
_cell.angle_alpha   90.00
_cell.angle_beta   90.00
_cell.angle_gamma   90.00
#
_symmetry.space_group_name_H-M   'P 1'
#
loop_
_entity.id
_entity.type
_entity.pdbx_description
1 polymer ?
#
loop_
_entity_poly.entity_id
_entity_poly.type
_entity_poly.pdbx_seq_one_letter_code
_entity_poly.pdbx_strand_id
1 'polypeptide(L)'
;MDRVKRLAENCNGLQGFVIFHSFGGGTGSGFLSLLMERLSTEYGKKPKLEFAIYPAPQVSTSMVEPYNSILMTHTTLEHSDCTFMVDNEAIYDICRRNLDLA
;
A
#
# COMPACT_ATOMS: atom_id res chain seq x y z
N MET A 1 10.40 12.24 -6.57
CA MET A 1 11.41 11.15 -6.61
C MET A 1 12.73 11.55 -5.97
N ASP A 2 13.19 12.79 -6.12
CA ASP A 2 14.51 13.26 -5.63
C ASP A 2 14.81 12.95 -4.15
N ARG A 3 13.81 13.05 -3.27
CA ARG A 3 14.00 12.70 -1.85
C ARG A 3 14.26 11.21 -1.64
N VAL A 4 13.53 10.35 -2.33
CA VAL A 4 13.72 8.89 -2.28
C VAL A 4 15.10 8.54 -2.84
N LYS A 5 15.48 9.18 -3.95
CA LYS A 5 16.81 9.00 -4.56
C LYS A 5 17.94 9.39 -3.63
N ARG A 6 17.85 10.55 -2.96
CA ARG A 6 18.83 10.98 -1.98
C ARG A 6 18.99 9.99 -0.82
N LEU A 7 17.88 9.41 -0.35
CA LEU A 7 17.94 8.39 0.70
C LEU A 7 18.56 7.08 0.20
N ALA A 8 18.23 6.67 -1.03
CA ALA A 8 18.81 5.49 -1.66
C ALA A 8 20.33 5.62 -1.89
N GLU A 9 20.80 6.80 -2.31
CA GLU A 9 22.23 7.12 -2.52
C GLU A 9 23.01 7.14 -1.19
N ASN A 10 22.36 7.49 -0.08
CA ASN A 10 22.96 7.44 1.25
C ASN A 10 23.08 6.01 1.81
N CYS A 11 22.51 5.00 1.15
CA CYS A 11 22.61 3.61 1.58
C CYS A 11 23.76 2.89 0.87
N ASN A 12 24.65 2.25 1.63
CA ASN A 12 25.74 1.43 1.08
C ASN A 12 25.25 0.19 0.31
N GLY A 13 23.97 -0.19 0.46
CA GLY A 13 23.37 -1.31 -0.24
C GLY A 13 21.87 -1.39 0.02
N LEU A 14 21.08 -0.60 -0.71
CA LEU A 14 19.62 -0.62 -0.60
C LEU A 14 19.06 -2.03 -0.86
N GLN A 15 18.33 -2.60 0.09
CA GLN A 15 17.73 -3.92 -0.06
C GLN A 15 16.39 -3.88 -0.79
N GLY A 16 15.58 -2.86 -0.57
CA GLY A 16 14.23 -2.77 -1.14
C GLY A 16 13.47 -1.59 -0.58
N PHE A 17 12.18 -1.52 -0.93
CA PHE A 17 11.25 -0.52 -0.42
C PHE A 17 10.13 -1.21 0.33
N VAL A 18 9.75 -0.63 1.47
CA VAL A 18 8.54 -1.02 2.19
C VAL A 18 7.56 0.14 2.10
N ILE A 19 6.36 -0.15 1.62
CA ILE A 19 5.37 0.84 1.21
C ILE A 19 4.09 0.58 1.98
N PHE A 20 3.58 1.62 2.65
CA PHE A 20 2.35 1.55 3.43
C PHE A 20 1.29 2.43 2.79
N HIS A 21 0.11 1.88 2.54
CA HIS A 21 -0.99 2.63 1.94
C HIS A 21 -2.35 2.02 2.23
N SER A 22 -3.41 2.72 1.81
CA SER A 22 -4.79 2.24 1.80
C SER A 22 -5.27 2.00 0.38
N PHE A 23 -6.03 0.94 0.15
CA PHE A 23 -6.71 0.70 -1.14
C PHE A 23 -7.88 1.66 -1.38
N GLY A 24 -8.60 2.05 -0.32
CA GLY A 24 -9.79 2.90 -0.45
C GLY A 24 -9.50 4.38 -0.72
N GLY A 25 -8.40 4.92 -0.20
CA GLY A 25 -8.06 6.34 -0.32
C GLY A 25 -7.59 6.75 -1.71
N GLY A 26 -7.97 7.95 -2.18
CA GLY A 26 -7.60 8.44 -3.52
C GLY A 26 -6.09 8.68 -3.71
N THR A 27 -5.40 9.20 -2.69
CA THR A 27 -3.94 9.35 -2.73
C THR A 27 -3.24 8.00 -2.51
N GLY A 28 -3.74 7.20 -1.57
CA GLY A 28 -3.20 5.89 -1.26
C GLY A 28 -3.23 4.93 -2.45
N SER A 29 -4.26 5.02 -3.29
CA SER A 29 -4.37 4.29 -4.55
C SER A 29 -3.66 4.99 -5.69
N GLY A 30 -4.18 6.14 -6.15
CA GLY A 30 -3.76 6.76 -7.40
C GLY A 30 -2.33 7.30 -7.40
N PHE A 31 -1.92 8.01 -6.34
CA PHE A 31 -0.55 8.52 -6.26
C PHE A 31 0.46 7.38 -6.05
N LEU A 32 0.10 6.36 -5.27
CA LEU A 32 1.00 5.24 -5.06
C LEU A 32 1.20 4.41 -6.34
N SER A 33 0.15 4.15 -7.11
CA SER A 33 0.29 3.47 -8.40
C SER A 33 1.34 4.14 -9.29
N LEU A 34 1.28 5.47 -9.41
CA LEU A 34 2.27 6.24 -10.17
C LEU A 34 3.67 6.16 -9.53
N LEU A 35 3.76 6.23 -8.21
CA LEU A 35 5.03 6.10 -7.50
C LEU A 35 5.66 4.71 -7.69
N MET A 36 4.87 3.65 -7.70
CA MET A 36 5.29 2.27 -7.92
C MET A 36 5.82 2.05 -9.34
N GLU A 37 5.16 2.62 -10.34
CA GLU A 37 5.64 2.62 -11.72
C GLU A 37 7.02 3.30 -11.82
N ARG A 38 7.19 4.45 -11.17
CA ARG A 38 8.47 5.19 -11.15
C ARG A 38 9.56 4.43 -10.38
N LEU A 39 9.24 3.84 -9.24
CA LEU A 39 10.16 3.01 -8.47
C LEU A 39 10.58 1.76 -9.24
N SER A 40 9.66 1.15 -9.99
CA SER A 40 9.95 -0.01 -10.84
C SER A 40 10.85 0.37 -12.01
N THR A 41 10.67 1.56 -12.57
CA THR A 41 11.52 2.09 -13.64
C THR A 41 12.95 2.39 -13.15
N GLU A 42 13.10 3.07 -12.01
CA GLU A 42 14.40 3.51 -11.49
C GLU A 42 15.14 2.40 -10.69
N TYR A 43 14.39 1.57 -9.97
CA TYR A 43 14.92 0.56 -9.03
C TYR A 43 14.34 -0.84 -9.28
N GLY A 44 14.09 -1.22 -10.53
CA GLY A 44 13.41 -2.49 -10.89
C GLY A 44 14.07 -3.77 -10.36
N LYS A 45 15.36 -3.75 -10.00
CA LYS A 45 16.05 -4.90 -9.38
C LYS A 45 15.85 -5.00 -7.86
N LYS A 46 15.16 -4.03 -7.25
CA LYS A 46 14.95 -3.96 -5.80
C LYS A 46 13.54 -4.42 -5.47
N PRO A 47 13.36 -5.34 -4.50
CA PRO A 47 12.05 -5.78 -4.04
C PRO A 47 11.25 -4.62 -3.45
N LYS A 48 9.95 -4.62 -3.70
CA LYS A 48 8.97 -3.67 -3.21
C LYS A 48 7.91 -4.46 -2.45
N LEU A 49 7.88 -4.23 -1.14
CA LEU A 49 6.97 -4.87 -0.19
C LEU A 49 5.87 -3.88 0.13
N GLU A 50 4.62 -4.26 -0.09
CA GLU A 50 3.46 -3.43 0.18
C GLU A 50 2.72 -3.90 1.42
N PHE A 51 2.32 -2.97 2.28
CA PHE A 51 1.37 -3.16 3.36
C PHE A 51 0.14 -2.32 3.03
N ALA A 52 -0.89 -3.02 2.58
CA ALA A 52 -2.04 -2.41 1.96
C ALA A 52 -3.28 -2.63 2.84
N ILE A 53 -3.84 -1.53 3.34
CA ILE A 53 -5.04 -1.56 4.16
C ILE A 53 -6.25 -1.71 3.24
N TYR A 54 -6.96 -2.83 3.39
CA TYR A 54 -8.18 -3.11 2.65
C TYR A 54 -9.37 -2.38 3.31
N PRO A 55 -10.21 -1.67 2.54
CA PRO A 55 -11.34 -0.95 3.08
C PRO A 55 -12.38 -1.92 3.64
N ALA A 56 -12.97 -1.55 4.77
CA ALA A 56 -14.08 -2.27 5.39
C ALA A 56 -15.34 -1.40 5.34
N PRO A 57 -16.53 -1.94 4.98
CA PRO A 57 -17.77 -1.15 4.90
C PRO A 57 -18.10 -0.40 6.20
N GLN A 58 -17.71 -0.99 7.34
CA GLN A 58 -17.97 -0.47 8.69
C GLN A 58 -17.11 0.76 9.03
N VAL A 59 -15.95 0.91 8.40
CA VAL A 59 -14.96 1.99 8.64
C VAL A 59 -14.76 2.84 7.38
N SER A 60 -15.53 2.58 6.32
CA SER A 60 -15.42 3.23 5.03
C SER A 60 -15.83 4.69 5.12
N THR A 61 -15.00 5.57 4.59
CA THR A 61 -15.25 7.01 4.56
C THR A 61 -15.89 7.46 3.26
N SER A 62 -15.90 6.59 2.24
CA SER A 62 -16.34 6.95 0.90
C SER A 62 -16.91 5.77 0.11
N MET A 63 -18.01 5.99 -0.59
CA MET A 63 -18.65 4.96 -1.44
C MET A 63 -17.80 4.56 -2.65
N VAL A 64 -16.74 5.31 -2.99
CA VAL A 64 -15.86 4.99 -4.13
C VAL A 64 -14.65 4.14 -3.78
N GLU A 65 -14.49 3.74 -2.51
CA GLU A 65 -13.39 2.90 -2.06
C GLU A 65 -13.28 1.57 -2.83
N PRO A 66 -14.37 0.86 -3.19
CA PRO A 66 -14.28 -0.36 -3.99
C PRO A 66 -13.70 -0.12 -5.38
N TYR A 67 -14.07 1.00 -6.03
CA TYR A 67 -13.51 1.37 -7.34
C TYR A 67 -12.00 1.60 -7.26
N ASN A 68 -11.58 2.42 -6.29
CA ASN A 68 -10.17 2.71 -6.05
C ASN A 68 -9.36 1.44 -5.77
N SER A 69 -9.94 0.52 -4.98
CA SER A 69 -9.30 -0.75 -4.62
C SER A 69 -9.01 -1.62 -5.83
N ILE A 70 -9.99 -1.76 -6.74
CA ILE A 70 -9.84 -2.57 -7.96
C ILE A 70 -8.84 -1.92 -8.92
N LEU A 71 -8.99 -0.62 -9.18
CA LEU A 71 -8.09 0.14 -10.07
C LEU A 71 -6.65 0.07 -9.58
N MET A 72 -6.45 0.26 -8.28
CA MET A 72 -5.13 0.14 -7.67
C MET A 72 -4.55 -1.25 -7.87
N THR A 73 -5.29 -2.29 -7.46
CA THR A 73 -4.83 -3.68 -7.53
C THR A 73 -4.34 -4.01 -8.93
N HIS A 74 -5.07 -3.60 -9.98
CA HIS A 74 -4.62 -3.80 -11.36
C HIS A 74 -3.26 -3.17 -11.66
N THR A 75 -3.05 -1.92 -11.26
CA THR A 75 -1.80 -1.20 -11.54
C THR A 75 -0.62 -1.65 -10.68
N THR A 76 -0.84 -2.01 -9.42
CA THR A 76 0.23 -2.41 -8.51
C THR A 76 0.61 -3.88 -8.66
N LEU A 77 -0.26 -4.74 -9.22
CA LEU A 77 0.03 -6.16 -9.44
C LEU A 77 1.30 -6.40 -10.26
N GLU A 78 1.55 -5.58 -11.28
CA GLU A 78 2.73 -5.71 -12.16
C GLU A 78 4.01 -5.13 -11.54
N HIS A 79 3.87 -4.33 -10.49
CA HIS A 79 4.97 -3.58 -9.89
C HIS A 79 5.32 -4.05 -8.49
N SER A 80 4.40 -4.65 -7.74
CA SER A 80 4.65 -5.16 -6.39
C SER A 80 5.26 -6.56 -6.43
N ASP A 81 6.29 -6.79 -5.62
CA ASP A 81 6.90 -8.11 -5.48
C ASP A 81 6.17 -8.96 -4.43
N CYS A 82 5.62 -8.32 -3.39
CA CYS A 82 4.82 -8.96 -2.36
C CYS A 82 3.94 -7.94 -1.64
N THR A 83 2.64 -8.24 -1.56
CA THR A 83 1.65 -7.38 -0.91
C THR A 83 1.02 -8.08 0.29
N PHE A 84 1.20 -7.50 1.47
CA PHE A 84 0.53 -7.86 2.70
C PHE A 84 -0.78 -7.10 2.80
N MET A 85 -1.88 -7.80 2.59
CA MET A 85 -3.21 -7.23 2.75
C MET A 85 -3.59 -7.23 4.23
N VAL A 86 -3.97 -6.05 4.70
CA VAL A 86 -4.40 -5.81 6.07
C VAL A 86 -5.88 -5.45 6.04
N ASP A 87 -6.74 -6.40 6.38
CA ASP A 87 -8.18 -6.19 6.38
C ASP A 87 -8.63 -5.47 7.65
N ASN A 88 -9.18 -4.26 7.48
CA ASN A 88 -9.71 -3.47 8.57
C ASN A 88 -10.89 -4.15 9.27
N GLU A 89 -11.73 -4.91 8.57
CA GLU A 89 -12.85 -5.62 9.17
C GLU A 89 -12.34 -6.71 10.11
N ALA A 90 -11.38 -7.52 9.63
CA ALA A 90 -10.75 -8.55 10.44
C ALA A 90 -10.01 -7.98 11.67
N ILE A 91 -9.30 -6.86 11.51
CA ILE A 91 -8.65 -6.18 12.65
C ILE A 91 -9.69 -5.68 13.64
N TYR A 92 -10.75 -5.04 13.17
CA TYR A 92 -11.81 -4.51 14.04
C TYR A 92 -12.47 -5.65 14.82
N ASP A 93 -12.77 -6.75 14.14
CA ASP A 93 -13.31 -7.97 14.72
C ASP A 93 -12.40 -8.59 15.79
N ILE A 94 -11.09 -8.64 15.54
CA ILE A 94 -10.10 -9.15 16.51
C ILE A 94 -10.03 -8.24 17.73
N CYS A 95 -10.01 -6.91 17.52
CA CYS A 95 -10.02 -5.94 18.61
C CYS A 95 -11.29 -6.06 19.46
N ARG A 96 -12.46 -6.17 18.81
CA ARG A 96 -13.73 -6.32 19.50
C ARG A 96 -13.85 -7.63 20.26
N ARG A 97 -13.38 -8.74 19.68
CA ARG A 97 -13.49 -10.09 20.29
C ARG A 97 -12.47 -10.36 21.38
N ASN A 98 -11.23 -9.88 21.22
CA ASN A 98 -10.13 -10.27 22.10
C ASN A 98 -9.69 -9.15 23.06
N LEU A 99 -10.03 -7.89 22.80
CA LEU A 99 -9.61 -6.74 23.62
C LEU A 99 -10.78 -6.06 24.36
N ASP A 100 -12.01 -6.59 24.27
CA ASP A 100 -13.23 -6.01 24.86
C ASP A 100 -13.42 -4.52 24.54
N LEU A 101 -12.93 -4.08 23.38
CA LEU A 101 -13.12 -2.73 22.87
C LEU A 101 -14.51 -2.67 22.21
N ALA A 102 -15.44 -1.96 22.85
CA ALA A 102 -16.82 -1.75 22.39
C ALA A 102 -16.91 -0.64 21.33
#